data_AF-L8PPA2-F1
#
_entry.id   AF-L8PPA2-F1
#
_cell.length_a   1.000
_cell.length_b   1.000
_cell.length_c   1.000
_cell.angle_alpha   90.00
_cell.angle_beta   90.00
_cell.angle_gamma   90.00
#
_symmetry.space_group_name_H-M   'P 1'
#
loop_
_entity.id
_entity.type
_entity.pdbx_description
1 polymer ?
#
loop_
_entity_poly.entity_id
_entity_poly.type
_entity_poly.pdbx_seq_one_letter_code
_entity_poly.pdbx_strand_id
1 'polypeptide(L)'
;MPSFEVLYQAAALCLTYPDDDFRARLPLLREAAPQLREFTDHAAVTPPLELAAHYVEVFDFGDRHSLYLSWWRDGDNRRRGRSLVRFQEVYRAHDLEFTGEELPDFLPAVLEFTARTGDTGLLLEHREGLERLRSRLADFGTPYASVLDAVCATLPAAATGGRS
;
A
#
# COMPACT_ATOMS: atom_id res chain seq x y z
N MET A 1 14.03 -14.19 8.04
CA MET A 1 12.82 -14.15 7.19
C MET A 1 13.28 -13.93 5.77
N PRO A 2 12.64 -14.55 4.75
CA PRO A 2 12.90 -14.13 3.38
C PRO A 2 12.66 -12.62 3.30
N SER A 3 13.63 -11.89 2.74
CA SER A 3 13.51 -10.44 2.65
C SER A 3 12.46 -10.10 1.59
N PHE A 4 11.36 -9.47 2.01
CA PHE A 4 10.27 -9.05 1.14
C PHE A 4 10.47 -7.60 0.62
N GLU A 5 11.67 -7.04 0.77
CA GLU A 5 12.00 -5.66 0.37
C GLU A 5 11.57 -5.33 -1.07
N VAL A 6 11.92 -6.22 -2.02
CA VAL A 6 11.55 -6.07 -3.44
C VAL A 6 10.04 -6.09 -3.63
N LEU A 7 9.32 -6.93 -2.89
CA LEU A 7 7.86 -7.00 -2.97
C LEU A 7 7.23 -5.71 -2.45
N TYR A 8 7.69 -5.18 -1.32
CA TYR A 8 7.15 -3.94 -0.76
C TYR A 8 7.43 -2.75 -1.68
N GLN A 9 8.64 -2.64 -2.23
CA GLN A 9 8.96 -1.58 -3.19
C GLN A 9 8.12 -1.69 -4.47
N ALA A 10 7.94 -2.91 -4.99
CA ALA A 10 7.13 -3.13 -6.18
C ALA A 10 5.64 -2.85 -5.90
N ALA A 11 5.13 -3.22 -4.73
CA ALA A 11 3.77 -2.96 -4.31
C ALA A 11 3.51 -1.45 -4.13
N ALA A 12 4.47 -0.70 -3.59
CA ALA A 12 4.40 0.75 -3.51
C ALA A 12 4.18 1.37 -4.90
N LEU A 13 5.01 0.99 -5.87
CA LEU A 13 4.91 1.47 -7.26
C LEU A 13 3.61 1.04 -7.95
N CYS A 14 3.06 -0.12 -7.61
CA CYS A 14 1.76 -0.58 -8.15
C CYS A 14 0.56 0.17 -7.57
N LEU A 15 0.74 0.87 -6.44
CA LEU A 15 -0.29 1.62 -5.73
C LEU A 15 -0.12 3.14 -5.83
N THR A 16 0.81 3.61 -6.67
CA THR A 16 0.94 5.02 -7.06
C THR A 16 0.27 5.27 -8.41
N TYR A 17 0.04 6.54 -8.75
CA TYR A 17 -0.51 6.92 -10.05
C TYR A 17 0.32 6.31 -11.20
N PRO A 18 -0.31 5.64 -12.18
CA PRO A 18 0.40 4.88 -13.21
C PRO A 18 0.87 5.81 -14.35
N ASP A 19 1.90 6.60 -14.08
CA ASP A 19 2.54 7.50 -15.04
C ASP A 19 3.48 6.77 -16.03
N ASP A 20 4.16 7.55 -16.87
CA ASP A 20 5.13 7.04 -17.85
C ASP A 20 6.31 6.31 -17.17
N ASP A 21 6.70 6.75 -15.98
CA ASP A 21 7.77 6.15 -15.18
C ASP A 21 7.37 4.76 -14.67
N PHE A 22 6.15 4.62 -14.14
CA PHE A 22 5.57 3.33 -13.81
C PHE A 22 5.54 2.41 -15.03
N ARG A 23 5.10 2.92 -16.19
CA ARG A 23 5.02 2.13 -17.42
C ARG A 23 6.39 1.63 -17.88
N ALA A 24 7.42 2.47 -17.79
CA ALA A 24 8.79 2.08 -18.13
C ALA A 24 9.35 0.99 -17.19
N ARG A 25 8.94 1.00 -15.92
CA ARG A 25 9.37 0.02 -14.90
C ARG A 25 8.57 -1.28 -14.92
N LEU A 26 7.41 -1.31 -15.58
CA LEU A 26 6.50 -2.45 -15.55
C LEU A 26 7.14 -3.81 -15.94
N PRO A 27 8.00 -3.93 -16.97
CA PRO A 27 8.71 -5.17 -17.27
C PRO A 27 9.56 -5.67 -16.09
N LEU A 28 10.27 -4.75 -15.43
CA LEU A 28 11.11 -5.07 -14.26
C LEU A 28 10.26 -5.52 -13.07
N LEU A 29 9.15 -4.84 -12.80
CA LEU A 29 8.23 -5.20 -11.70
C LEU A 29 7.69 -6.63 -11.86
N ARG A 30 7.34 -7.02 -13.09
CA ARG A 30 6.83 -8.37 -13.42
C ARG A 30 7.85 -9.48 -13.15
N GLU A 31 9.14 -9.17 -13.34
CA GLU A 31 10.23 -10.12 -13.10
C GLU A 31 10.63 -10.15 -11.62
N ALA A 32 10.77 -8.98 -11.00
CA ALA A 32 11.29 -8.83 -9.65
C ALA A 32 10.29 -9.24 -8.55
N ALA A 33 8.98 -9.05 -8.79
CA ALA A 33 7.92 -9.41 -7.85
C ALA A 33 6.84 -10.29 -8.51
N PRO A 34 7.12 -11.60 -8.73
CA PRO A 34 6.16 -12.53 -9.34
C PRO A 34 4.82 -12.63 -8.59
N GLN A 35 4.79 -12.29 -7.31
CA GLN A 35 3.58 -12.23 -6.48
C GLN A 35 2.60 -11.13 -6.94
N LEU A 36 3.09 -10.11 -7.64
CA LEU A 36 2.29 -9.00 -8.19
C LEU A 36 1.95 -9.22 -9.68
N ARG A 37 2.13 -10.45 -10.19
CA ARG A 37 1.95 -10.76 -11.61
C ARG A 37 0.53 -10.48 -12.10
N GLU A 38 -0.49 -10.72 -11.28
CA GLU A 38 -1.88 -10.46 -11.66
C GLU A 38 -2.11 -8.98 -12.02
N PHE A 39 -1.77 -8.08 -11.10
CA PHE A 39 -1.84 -6.64 -11.35
C PHE A 39 -0.93 -6.21 -12.52
N THR A 40 0.29 -6.70 -12.57
CA THR A 40 1.26 -6.26 -13.59
C THR A 40 1.00 -6.85 -14.99
N ASP A 41 0.32 -7.99 -15.10
CA ASP A 41 -0.25 -8.53 -16.33
C ASP A 41 -1.42 -7.66 -16.81
N HIS A 42 -2.35 -7.33 -15.91
CA HIS A 42 -3.43 -6.41 -16.20
C HIS A 42 -2.90 -5.06 -16.68
N ALA A 43 -2.01 -4.42 -15.93
CA ALA A 43 -1.44 -3.12 -16.27
C ALA A 43 -0.68 -3.12 -17.61
N ALA A 44 -0.08 -4.25 -18.01
CA ALA A 44 0.68 -4.34 -19.25
C ALA A 44 -0.22 -4.32 -20.50
N VAL A 45 -1.40 -4.95 -20.40
CA VAL A 45 -2.36 -5.04 -21.50
C VAL A 45 -3.37 -3.89 -21.53
N THR A 46 -3.55 -3.18 -20.40
CA THR A 46 -4.43 -2.01 -20.32
C THR A 46 -3.77 -0.77 -20.96
N PRO A 47 -4.50 0.01 -21.80
CA PRO A 47 -4.03 1.29 -22.32
C PRO A 47 -3.66 2.27 -21.19
N PRO A 48 -2.57 3.08 -21.32
CA PRO A 48 -2.11 3.94 -20.22
C PRO A 48 -3.17 4.91 -19.68
N LEU A 49 -3.91 5.57 -20.58
CA LEU A 49 -4.98 6.50 -20.18
C LEU A 49 -6.13 5.80 -19.48
N GLU A 50 -6.46 4.56 -19.84
CA GLU A 50 -7.51 3.77 -19.19
C GLU A 50 -7.06 3.32 -17.80
N LEU A 51 -5.79 2.89 -17.65
CA LEU A 51 -5.24 2.51 -16.35
C LEU A 51 -5.17 3.71 -15.39
N ALA A 52 -4.78 4.88 -15.90
CA ALA A 52 -4.78 6.13 -15.14
C ALA A 52 -6.19 6.57 -14.74
N ALA A 53 -7.16 6.50 -15.66
CA ALA A 53 -8.56 6.81 -15.33
C ALA A 53 -9.13 5.86 -14.28
N HIS A 54 -8.83 4.57 -14.39
CA HIS A 54 -9.24 3.56 -13.42
C HIS A 54 -8.58 3.78 -12.05
N TYR A 55 -7.31 4.20 -12.00
CA TYR A 55 -6.66 4.59 -10.73
C TYR A 55 -7.43 5.72 -10.03
N VAL A 56 -7.76 6.78 -10.75
CA VAL A 56 -8.53 7.93 -10.22
C VAL A 56 -9.93 7.49 -9.78
N GLU A 57 -10.61 6.65 -10.56
CA GLU A 57 -11.92 6.10 -10.19
C GLU A 57 -11.86 5.32 -8.87
N VAL A 58 -10.82 4.51 -8.69
CA VAL A 58 -10.68 3.67 -7.50
C VAL A 58 -10.29 4.49 -6.27
N PHE A 59 -9.27 5.34 -6.38
CA PHE A 59 -8.60 5.95 -5.22
C PHE A 59 -9.01 7.40 -4.94
N ASP A 60 -9.43 8.17 -5.94
CA ASP A 60 -9.74 9.60 -5.77
C ASP A 60 -11.25 9.86 -5.63
N PHE A 61 -12.10 8.89 -5.98
CA PHE A 61 -13.56 9.04 -5.93
C PHE A 61 -14.14 8.79 -4.53
N GLY A 62 -13.84 9.73 -3.64
CA GLY A 62 -14.26 9.74 -2.23
C GLY A 62 -13.53 8.71 -1.37
N ASP A 63 -13.92 8.59 -0.11
CA ASP A 63 -13.11 7.85 0.86
C ASP A 63 -13.30 6.31 0.83
N ARG A 64 -13.82 5.76 -0.26
CA ARG A 64 -14.20 4.33 -0.30
C ARG A 64 -12.99 3.39 -0.31
N HIS A 65 -11.90 3.79 -0.96
CA HIS A 65 -10.67 3.00 -1.09
C HIS A 65 -9.42 3.81 -0.72
N SER A 66 -9.53 4.73 0.24
CA SER A 66 -8.41 5.60 0.62
C SER A 66 -7.12 4.83 0.92
N LEU A 67 -6.01 5.25 0.31
CA LEU A 67 -4.68 4.69 0.56
C LEU A 67 -4.03 5.25 1.84
N TYR A 68 -4.69 6.14 2.57
CA TYR A 68 -4.17 6.69 3.83
C TYR A 68 -4.56 5.82 5.01
N LEU A 69 -3.58 5.15 5.63
CA LEU A 69 -3.81 4.15 6.68
C LEU A 69 -4.47 4.71 7.94
N SER A 70 -4.21 5.98 8.28
CA SER A 70 -4.85 6.61 9.45
C SER A 70 -6.33 6.85 9.23
N TRP A 71 -6.79 6.99 7.97
CA TRP A 71 -8.20 7.21 7.65
C TRP A 71 -9.08 6.03 8.09
N TRP A 72 -8.61 4.80 7.91
CA TRP A 72 -9.35 3.58 8.28
C TRP A 72 -9.52 3.36 9.79
N ARG A 73 -8.59 3.88 10.58
CA ARG A 73 -8.61 3.76 12.05
C ARG A 73 -9.32 4.94 12.70
N ASP A 74 -9.03 6.15 12.23
CA ASP A 74 -9.35 7.38 12.92
C ASP A 74 -10.34 8.27 12.15
N GLY A 75 -10.56 8.06 10.85
CA GLY A 75 -11.37 8.94 10.00
C GLY A 75 -10.86 10.39 9.98
N ASP A 76 -11.72 11.37 9.69
CA ASP A 76 -11.34 12.79 9.58
C ASP A 76 -11.42 13.56 10.92
N ASN A 77 -10.99 12.95 12.02
CA ASN A 77 -11.07 13.56 13.34
C ASN A 77 -9.70 13.92 13.91
N ARG A 78 -9.70 14.61 15.06
CA ARG A 78 -8.48 15.00 15.81
C ARG A 78 -7.52 13.83 16.10
N ARG A 79 -7.98 12.58 16.07
CA ARG A 79 -7.12 11.41 16.25
C ARG A 79 -6.24 11.16 15.03
N ARG A 80 -6.70 11.50 13.81
CA ARG A 80 -5.89 11.42 12.58
C ARG A 80 -4.60 12.23 12.69
N GLY A 81 -4.69 13.45 13.22
CA GLY A 81 -3.51 14.29 13.45
C GLY A 81 -2.47 13.64 14.38
N ARG A 82 -2.90 12.92 15.43
CA ARG A 82 -1.97 12.16 16.29
C ARG A 82 -1.38 10.95 15.60
N SER A 83 -2.16 10.27 14.76
CA SER A 83 -1.67 9.16 13.94
C SER A 83 -0.58 9.65 12.98
N LEU A 84 -0.75 10.79 12.31
CA LEU A 84 0.29 11.36 11.43
C LEU A 84 1.59 11.66 12.18
N VAL A 85 1.50 12.21 13.41
CA VAL A 85 2.69 12.41 14.26
C VAL A 85 3.37 11.07 14.57
N ARG A 86 2.60 10.02 14.87
CA ARG A 86 3.13 8.68 15.12
C ARG A 86 3.89 8.12 13.90
N PHE A 87 3.39 8.29 12.68
CA PHE A 87 4.12 7.90 11.47
C PHE A 87 5.46 8.63 11.35
N GLN A 88 5.48 9.95 11.56
CA GLN A 88 6.72 10.74 11.50
C GLN A 88 7.72 10.33 12.58
N GLU A 89 7.26 10.03 13.80
CA GLU A 89 8.13 9.52 14.88
C GLU A 89 8.78 8.19 14.49
N VAL A 90 8.02 7.27 13.88
CA VAL A 90 8.56 5.99 13.42
C VAL A 90 9.59 6.19 12.31
N TYR A 91 9.33 7.06 11.33
CA TYR A 91 10.32 7.37 10.30
C TYR A 91 11.61 7.97 10.88
N ARG A 92 11.49 8.93 11.81
CA ARG A 92 12.66 9.54 12.47
C ARG A 92 13.44 8.54 13.32
N ALA A 93 12.78 7.54 13.90
CA ALA A 93 13.46 6.49 14.67
C ALA A 93 14.38 5.61 13.80
N HIS A 94 14.21 5.64 12.47
CA HIS A 94 15.08 5.00 11.49
C HIS A 94 15.98 5.99 10.74
N ASP A 95 16.20 7.19 11.31
CA ASP A 95 16.97 8.29 10.70
C ASP A 95 16.42 8.74 9.33
N LEU A 96 15.12 8.55 9.10
CA LEU A 96 14.43 8.98 7.89
C LEU A 96 13.58 10.22 8.17
N GLU A 97 13.68 11.20 7.27
CA GLU A 97 12.76 12.32 7.21
C GLU A 97 11.79 12.11 6.04
N PHE A 98 10.50 12.23 6.33
CA PHE A 98 9.48 12.17 5.29
C PHE A 98 9.33 13.55 4.66
N THR A 99 9.74 13.68 3.40
CA THR A 99 9.72 14.93 2.61
C THR A 99 8.85 14.81 1.37
N GLY A 100 7.98 13.80 1.30
CA GLY A 100 7.07 13.59 0.17
C GLY A 100 5.97 14.65 0.11
N GLU A 101 5.36 14.80 -1.07
CA GLU A 101 4.17 15.65 -1.26
C GLU A 101 2.93 15.06 -0.57
N GLU A 102 2.93 13.72 -0.42
CA GLU A 102 1.87 12.96 0.24
C GLU A 102 1.94 13.04 1.78
N LEU A 103 0.95 12.49 2.48
CA LEU A 103 1.03 12.33 3.93
C LEU A 103 1.88 11.11 4.33
N PRO A 104 2.51 11.10 5.52
CA PRO A 104 3.37 10.01 5.95
C PRO A 104 2.64 8.68 6.17
N ASP A 105 1.30 8.69 6.23
CA ASP A 105 0.46 7.49 6.35
C ASP A 105 -0.06 6.97 5.00
N PHE A 106 0.36 7.57 3.89
CA PHE A 106 0.09 7.08 2.55
C PHE A 106 0.70 5.69 2.37
N LEU A 107 -0.11 4.68 2.04
CA LEU A 107 0.30 3.28 2.01
C LEU A 107 1.53 3.02 1.12
N PRO A 108 1.66 3.59 -0.09
CA PRO A 108 2.89 3.46 -0.86
C PRO A 108 4.14 3.95 -0.11
N ALA A 109 4.07 5.08 0.58
CA ALA A 109 5.20 5.58 1.37
C ALA A 109 5.55 4.66 2.55
N VAL A 110 4.53 4.07 3.20
CA VAL A 110 4.74 3.09 4.27
C VAL A 110 5.40 1.81 3.72
N LEU A 111 5.00 1.37 2.52
CA LEU A 111 5.60 0.23 1.84
C LEU A 111 7.05 0.50 1.43
N GLU A 112 7.37 1.70 0.91
CA GLU A 112 8.76 2.09 0.62
C GLU A 112 9.61 2.15 1.90
N PHE A 113 9.06 2.70 2.99
CA PHE A 113 9.71 2.66 4.29
C PHE A 113 10.00 1.22 4.72
N THR A 114 9.01 0.33 4.68
CA THR A 114 9.18 -1.08 5.05
C THR A 114 10.17 -1.79 4.12
N ALA A 115 10.19 -1.45 2.82
CA ALA A 115 11.18 -1.96 1.88
C ALA A 115 12.60 -1.51 2.21
N ARG A 116 12.76 -0.30 2.74
CA ARG A 116 14.08 0.28 3.05
C ARG A 116 14.62 -0.17 4.42
N THR A 117 13.75 -0.34 5.41
CA THR A 117 14.15 -0.61 6.80
C THR A 117 13.91 -2.05 7.23
N GLY A 118 13.07 -2.79 6.51
CA GLY A 118 12.56 -4.10 6.93
C GLY A 118 11.56 -4.04 8.08
N ASP A 119 11.19 -2.85 8.56
CA ASP A 119 10.26 -2.66 9.67
C ASP A 119 8.80 -2.71 9.19
N THR A 120 8.10 -3.80 9.54
CA THR A 120 6.67 -4.01 9.24
C THR A 120 5.75 -3.44 10.32
N GLY A 121 6.27 -2.75 11.34
CA GLY A 121 5.54 -2.29 12.52
C GLY A 121 4.34 -1.40 12.19
N LEU A 122 4.48 -0.48 11.23
CA LEU A 122 3.37 0.38 10.78
C LEU A 122 2.28 -0.40 10.04
N LEU A 123 2.67 -1.36 9.19
CA LEU A 123 1.72 -2.25 8.50
C LEU A 123 0.95 -3.12 9.50
N LEU A 124 1.62 -3.58 10.56
CA LEU A 124 0.99 -4.35 11.64
C LEU A 124 0.08 -3.49 12.52
N GLU A 125 0.51 -2.28 12.89
CA GLU A 125 -0.28 -1.32 13.67
C GLU A 125 -1.58 -0.95 12.94
N HIS A 126 -1.55 -0.91 11.61
CA HIS A 126 -2.69 -0.57 10.75
C HIS A 126 -3.30 -1.78 10.01
N ARG A 127 -3.04 -3.01 10.46
CA ARG A 127 -3.47 -4.25 9.78
C ARG A 127 -4.97 -4.32 9.52
N GLU A 128 -5.80 -3.91 10.48
CA GLU A 128 -7.26 -3.89 10.30
C GLU A 128 -7.70 -2.94 9.17
N GLY A 129 -7.04 -1.78 9.04
CA GLY A 129 -7.31 -0.83 7.97
C GLY A 129 -6.89 -1.37 6.61
N LEU A 130 -5.71 -1.99 6.56
CA LEU A 130 -5.19 -2.66 5.36
C LEU A 130 -6.12 -3.80 4.89
N GLU A 131 -6.62 -4.63 5.80
CA GLU A 131 -7.56 -5.71 5.47
C GLU A 131 -8.92 -5.19 5.00
N ARG A 132 -9.41 -4.08 5.56
CA ARG A 132 -10.64 -3.41 5.10
C ARG A 132 -10.49 -2.85 3.70
N LEU A 133 -9.38 -2.16 3.42
CA LEU A 133 -9.06 -1.66 2.09
C LEU A 133 -9.00 -2.80 1.08
N ARG A 134 -8.26 -3.87 1.40
CA ARG A 134 -8.16 -5.10 0.59
C ARG A 134 -9.53 -5.69 0.27
N SER A 135 -10.37 -5.86 1.29
CA SER A 135 -11.71 -6.43 1.13
C SER A 135 -12.58 -5.55 0.22
N ARG A 136 -12.56 -4.23 0.40
CA ARG A 136 -13.33 -3.31 -0.45
C ARG A 136 -12.84 -3.27 -1.90
N LEU A 137 -11.52 -3.30 -2.12
CA LEU A 137 -10.95 -3.38 -3.46
C LEU A 137 -11.34 -4.68 -4.17
N ALA A 138 -11.44 -5.79 -3.43
CA ALA A 138 -11.90 -7.08 -3.94
C ALA A 138 -13.41 -7.06 -4.24
N ASP A 139 -14.22 -6.52 -3.33
CA ASP A 139 -15.68 -6.37 -3.52
C ASP A 139 -16.01 -5.46 -4.71
N PHE A 140 -15.18 -4.44 -4.96
CA PHE A 140 -15.29 -3.56 -6.12
C PHE A 140 -14.73 -4.20 -7.42
N GLY A 141 -14.05 -5.35 -7.31
CA GLY A 141 -13.55 -6.10 -8.47
C GLY A 141 -12.28 -5.52 -9.12
N THR A 142 -11.44 -4.85 -8.34
CA THR A 142 -10.25 -4.17 -8.88
C THR A 142 -9.00 -5.06 -8.89
N PRO A 143 -8.07 -4.88 -9.85
CA PRO A 143 -6.80 -5.59 -9.87
C PRO A 143 -5.88 -5.18 -8.69
N TYR A 144 -6.10 -4.02 -8.08
CA TYR A 144 -5.32 -3.54 -6.91
C TYR A 144 -5.51 -4.43 -5.67
N ALA A 145 -6.61 -5.19 -5.58
CA ALA A 145 -6.82 -6.16 -4.51
C ALA A 145 -5.70 -7.20 -4.46
N SER A 146 -5.24 -7.68 -5.62
CA SER A 146 -4.15 -8.67 -5.73
C SER A 146 -2.82 -8.15 -5.16
N VAL A 147 -2.57 -6.83 -5.27
CA VAL A 147 -1.38 -6.19 -4.68
C VAL A 147 -1.46 -6.24 -3.16
N LEU A 148 -2.62 -5.94 -2.58
CA LEU A 148 -2.82 -6.01 -1.14
C LEU A 148 -2.88 -7.44 -0.61
N ASP A 149 -3.36 -8.40 -1.40
CA ASP A 149 -3.27 -9.82 -1.07
C ASP A 149 -1.80 -10.24 -0.90
N ALA A 150 -0.93 -9.87 -1.84
CA ALA A 150 0.49 -10.17 -1.78
C ALA A 150 1.17 -9.52 -0.56
N VAL A 151 0.88 -8.24 -0.27
CA VAL A 151 1.40 -7.55 0.92
C VAL A 151 0.92 -8.22 2.21
N CYS A 152 -0.38 -8.45 2.36
CA CYS A 152 -0.96 -9.06 3.56
C CYS A 152 -0.44 -10.49 3.80
N ALA A 153 -0.15 -11.26 2.74
CA ALA A 153 0.42 -12.61 2.84
C ALA A 153 1.83 -12.64 3.48
N THR A 154 2.55 -11.51 3.47
CA THR A 154 3.86 -11.40 4.14
C THR A 154 3.77 -11.12 5.63
N LEU A 155 2.63 -10.61 6.10
CA LEU A 155 2.46 -10.21 7.49
C LEU A 155 2.07 -11.44 8.32
N PRO A 156 2.58 -11.56 9.57
CA PRO A 156 2.10 -12.56 10.51
C PRO A 156 0.56 -12.60 10.58
N ALA A 157 0.00 -13.80 10.69
CA ALA A 157 -1.42 -13.96 10.96
C ALA A 157 -1.78 -13.15 12.22
N ALA A 158 -2.88 -12.39 12.19
CA ALA A 158 -3.38 -11.78 13.41
C ALA A 158 -3.54 -12.89 14.45
N ALA A 159 -2.84 -12.76 15.58
CA ALA A 159 -2.96 -13.70 16.67
C ALA A 159 -4.45 -13.79 17.01
N THR A 160 -5.06 -14.92 16.68
CA THR A 160 -6.44 -15.19 17.04
C THR A 160 -6.43 -15.30 18.55
N GLY A 161 -6.80 -14.20 19.22
CA GLY A 161 -6.89 -14.17 20.67
C GLY A 161 -7.83 -15.28 21.11
N GLY A 162 -7.26 -16.37 21.62
CA GLY A 162 -7.99 -17.43 22.29
C GLY A 162 -8.72 -16.81 23.46
N ARG A 163 -10.04 -16.64 23.30
CA ARG A 163 -10.94 -16.48 24.44
C ARG A 163 -11.33 -17.90 24.85
N SER A 164 -10.54 -18.45 25.77
CA SER A 164 -11.01 -19.51 26.68
C SER A 164 -12.08 -18.95 27.61
#